data_AF-F8X114-F1
#
_entry.id   AF-F8X114-F1
#
_cell.length_a   1.000
_cell.length_b   1.000
_cell.length_c   1.000
_cell.angle_alpha   90.00
_cell.angle_beta   90.00
_cell.angle_gamma   90.00
#
_symmetry.space_group_name_H-M   'P 1'
#
loop_
_entity.id
_entity.type
_entity.pdbx_description
1 polymer ?
#
loop_
_entity_poly.entity_id
_entity_poly.type
_entity_poly.pdbx_seq_one_letter_code
_entity_poly.pdbx_strand_id
1 'polypeptide(L)'
;MKRYYSHYTFIYPNIYLKNYIVEVDDSGQITNAFPFISEIEKTEFYSGLLLFHPEGIEVNLRDRVKSDLFINPNKSLEFTCKKYNITHIEDLTSYIY
;
A
#
# COMPACT_ATOMS: atom_id res chain seq x y z
N MET A 1 13.74 3.55 -9.55
CA MET A 1 12.26 3.67 -9.38
C MET A 1 11.57 2.37 -9.74
N LYS A 2 10.81 1.82 -8.79
CA LYS A 2 10.01 0.59 -8.91
C LYS A 2 8.53 0.91 -8.73
N ARG A 3 7.66 0.12 -9.34
CA ARG A 3 6.20 0.29 -9.29
C ARG A 3 5.56 -0.96 -8.76
N TYR A 4 4.60 -0.78 -7.86
CA TYR A 4 3.92 -1.86 -7.17
C TYR A 4 2.42 -1.73 -7.40
N TYR A 5 1.79 -2.82 -7.82
CA TYR A 5 0.35 -2.91 -7.95
C TYR A 5 -0.20 -4.05 -7.10
N SER A 6 -1.33 -3.80 -6.44
CA SER A 6 -2.16 -4.86 -5.87
C SER A 6 -3.64 -4.46 -5.87
N HIS A 7 -4.52 -5.45 -5.72
CA HIS A 7 -5.97 -5.20 -5.61
C HIS A 7 -6.28 -4.26 -4.45
N TYR A 8 -5.56 -4.45 -3.35
CA TYR A 8 -5.63 -3.61 -2.17
C TYR A 8 -4.23 -3.17 -1.78
N THR A 9 -4.08 -1.90 -1.45
CA THR A 9 -2.81 -1.35 -0.98
C THR A 9 -3.07 -0.49 0.24
N PHE A 10 -2.34 -0.77 1.31
CA PHE A 10 -2.38 0.02 2.53
C PHE A 10 -1.03 0.70 2.72
N ILE A 11 -1.05 2.02 2.87
CA ILE A 11 0.11 2.82 3.21
C ILE A 11 -0.11 3.38 4.61
N TYR A 12 0.75 2.96 5.54
CA TYR A 12 0.71 3.41 6.92
C TYR A 12 0.85 4.95 6.97
N PRO A 13 0.09 5.65 7.83
CA PRO A 13 -0.79 5.10 8.87
C PRO A 13 -2.26 4.89 8.51
N ASN A 14 -2.78 5.44 7.40
CA ASN A 14 -4.23 5.58 7.18
C ASN A 14 -4.62 5.76 5.71
N ILE A 15 -3.78 5.31 4.77
CA ILE A 15 -4.06 5.41 3.35
C ILE A 15 -4.41 4.01 2.85
N TYR A 16 -5.61 3.85 2.32
CA TYR A 16 -6.06 2.61 1.70
C TYR A 16 -6.46 2.91 0.26
N LEU A 17 -5.85 2.17 -0.65
CA LEU A 17 -6.00 2.34 -2.08
C LEU A 17 -6.48 1.03 -2.68
N LYS A 18 -7.44 1.11 -3.59
CA LYS A 18 -7.96 -0.04 -4.33
C LYS A 18 -7.66 0.13 -5.80
N ASN A 19 -6.99 -0.84 -6.40
CA ASN A 19 -6.53 -0.79 -7.79
C ASN A 19 -5.67 0.45 -8.08
N TYR A 20 -4.65 0.71 -7.25
CA TYR A 20 -3.67 1.77 -7.46
C TYR A 20 -2.30 1.19 -7.73
N ILE A 21 -1.49 1.94 -8.48
CA ILE A 21 -0.04 1.75 -8.57
C ILE A 21 0.61 2.68 -7.57
N VAL A 22 1.56 2.14 -6.80
CA VAL A 22 2.45 2.90 -5.91
C VAL A 22 3.84 2.94 -6.51
N GLU A 23 4.40 4.14 -6.68
CA GLU A 23 5.77 4.33 -7.13
C GLU A 23 6.69 4.53 -5.93
N VAL A 24 7.78 3.76 -5.93
CA VAL A 24 8.81 3.81 -4.89
C VAL A 24 10.15 4.11 -5.55
N ASP A 25 10.89 5.05 -4.98
CA ASP A 25 12.24 5.35 -5.44
C ASP A 25 13.26 4.28 -5.01
N ASP A 26 14.51 4.45 -5.40
CA ASP A 26 15.58 3.52 -5.05
C ASP A 26 15.98 3.57 -3.55
N SER A 27 15.50 4.58 -2.81
CA SER A 27 15.70 4.71 -1.35
C SER A 27 14.60 4.02 -0.53
N GLY A 28 13.52 3.57 -1.18
CA GLY A 28 12.35 2.98 -0.52
C GLY A 28 11.30 4.01 -0.11
N GLN A 29 11.41 5.25 -0.58
CA GLN A 29 10.41 6.29 -0.37
C GLN A 29 9.29 6.17 -1.41
N ILE A 30 8.03 6.27 -0.96
CA ILE A 30 6.90 6.39 -1.87
C ILE A 30 6.90 7.80 -2.45
N THR A 31 7.06 7.90 -3.77
CA THR A 31 7.08 9.18 -4.47
C THR A 31 5.72 9.55 -5.04
N ASN A 32 4.90 8.55 -5.37
CA ASN A 32 3.62 8.77 -6.02
C ASN A 32 2.69 7.57 -5.81
N ALA A 33 1.38 7.83 -5.91
CA ALA A 33 0.38 6.77 -6.05
C ALA A 33 -0.77 7.25 -6.93
N PHE A 34 -1.16 6.43 -7.90
CA PHE A 34 -2.19 6.79 -8.87
C PHE A 34 -3.03 5.57 -9.28
N PRO A 35 -4.28 5.77 -9.72
CA PRO A 35 -5.17 4.67 -10.08
C PRO A 35 -4.59 3.86 -11.26
N PHE A 36 -4.73 2.54 -11.18
CA PHE A 36 -4.38 1.63 -12.27
C PHE A 36 -5.38 1.77 -13.41
N ILE A 37 -4.93 2.28 -14.55
CA ILE A 37 -5.75 2.43 -15.78
C ILE A 37 -5.30 1.42 -16.84
N SER A 38 -4.00 1.18 -16.94
CA SER A 38 -3.38 0.23 -17.87
C SER A 38 -2.08 -0.30 -17.27
N GLU A 39 -1.57 -1.40 -17.83
CA GLU A 39 -0.23 -1.89 -17.50
C GLU A 39 0.83 -0.86 -17.87
N ILE A 40 1.78 -0.64 -16.96
CA ILE A 40 2.93 0.25 -17.14
C ILE A 40 4.18 -0.59 -17.00
N GLU A 41 5.18 -0.36 -17.86
CA GLU A 41 6.45 -1.08 -17.80
C GLU A 41 7.10 -0.98 -16.40
N LYS A 42 7.73 -2.09 -15.98
CA LYS A 42 8.40 -2.25 -14.67
C LYS A 42 7.45 -2.15 -13.47
N THR A 43 6.20 -2.56 -13.64
CA THR A 43 5.24 -2.74 -12.54
C THR A 43 5.27 -4.18 -12.04
N GLU A 44 5.50 -4.34 -10.75
CA GLU A 44 5.41 -5.61 -10.03
C GLU A 44 3.96 -5.80 -9.57
N PHE A 45 3.34 -6.91 -9.99
CA PHE A 45 1.94 -7.23 -9.71
C PHE A 45 1.83 -8.24 -8.58
N TYR A 46 1.06 -7.88 -7.55
CA TYR A 46 0.83 -8.71 -6.38
C TYR A 46 -0.67 -8.94 -6.17
N SER A 47 -1.07 -10.19 -5.98
CA SER A 47 -2.44 -10.56 -5.57
C SER A 47 -2.70 -10.13 -4.12
N GLY A 48 -3.96 -9.93 -3.72
CA GLY A 48 -4.30 -9.66 -2.31
C GLY A 48 -4.04 -8.21 -1.86
N LEU A 49 -3.27 -8.06 -0.78
CA LEU A 49 -2.94 -6.78 -0.12
C LEU A 49 -1.44 -6.53 -0.12
N LEU A 50 -1.03 -5.33 -0.54
CA LEU A 50 0.29 -4.77 -0.28
C LEU A 50 0.25 -3.79 0.88
N LEU A 51 1.08 -4.03 1.89
CA LEU A 51 1.28 -3.15 3.04
C LEU A 51 2.60 -2.40 2.88
N PHE A 52 2.53 -1.07 2.87
CA PHE A 52 3.67 -0.17 3.03
C PHE A 52 3.69 0.38 4.45
N HIS A 53 4.71 0.05 5.22
CA HIS A 53 4.88 0.58 6.58
C HIS A 53 6.29 1.15 6.77
N PRO A 54 6.45 2.25 7.52
CA PRO A 54 7.76 2.82 7.74
C PRO A 54 8.70 1.85 8.44
N GLU A 55 9.98 1.95 8.09
CA GLU A 55 11.05 1.20 8.75
C GLU A 55 11.06 1.49 10.26
N GLY A 56 11.10 0.44 11.08
CA GLY A 56 11.09 0.54 12.54
C GLY A 56 9.70 0.59 13.19
N ILE A 57 8.60 0.55 12.42
CA ILE A 57 7.25 0.39 12.96
C ILE A 57 6.74 -1.03 12.70
N GLU A 58 6.40 -1.74 13.77
CA GLU A 58 5.63 -2.98 13.71
C GLU A 58 4.14 -2.64 13.53
N VAL A 59 3.56 -3.09 12.42
CA VAL A 59 2.14 -2.84 12.12
C VAL A 59 1.34 -4.09 12.44
N ASN A 60 0.42 -3.99 13.41
CA ASN A 60 -0.59 -5.03 13.62
C ASN A 60 -1.73 -4.85 12.60
N LEU A 61 -1.76 -5.72 11.60
CA LEU A 61 -2.76 -5.73 10.53
C LEU A 61 -4.17 -6.02 11.02
N ARG A 62 -4.34 -6.81 12.09
CA ARG A 62 -5.66 -7.22 12.61
C ARG A 62 -6.45 -6.03 13.16
N ASP A 63 -5.78 -5.12 13.85
CA ASP A 63 -6.38 -3.89 14.37
C ASP A 63 -6.80 -2.92 13.24
N ARG A 64 -6.10 -2.98 12.09
CA ARG A 64 -6.29 -2.04 10.97
C ARG A 64 -7.37 -2.47 10.00
N VAL A 65 -7.44 -3.75 9.64
CA VAL A 65 -8.49 -4.28 8.74
C VAL A 65 -9.89 -4.00 9.29
N LYS A 66 -10.06 -3.95 10.62
CA LYS A 66 -11.32 -3.59 11.29
C LYS A 66 -11.65 -2.09 11.24
N SER A 67 -10.64 -1.22 11.18
CA SER A 67 -10.80 0.24 11.30
C SER A 67 -10.90 0.96 9.94
N ASP A 68 -10.29 0.41 8.89
CA ASP A 68 -10.01 1.13 7.64
C ASP A 68 -11.00 0.87 6.49
N LEU A 69 -12.14 0.21 6.74
CA LEU A 69 -13.25 0.06 5.77
C LEU A 69 -13.92 1.41 5.37
N PHE A 70 -13.45 2.54 5.92
CA PHE A 70 -14.02 3.87 5.73
C PHE A 70 -12.95 4.91 5.36
N ILE A 71 -12.30 4.79 4.19
CA ILE A 71 -11.38 5.83 3.73
C ILE A 71 -12.00 6.63 2.58
N ASN A 72 -12.05 7.94 2.80
CA ASN A 72 -12.58 8.95 1.91
C ASN A 72 -11.56 9.21 0.77
N PRO A 73 -11.91 9.01 -0.51
CA PRO A 73 -10.98 9.11 -1.64
C PRO A 73 -10.45 10.54 -1.91
N ASN A 74 -10.96 11.56 -1.20
CA ASN A 74 -10.64 12.97 -1.46
C ASN A 74 -9.54 13.56 -0.56
N LYS A 75 -8.78 12.73 0.18
CA LYS A 75 -7.65 13.22 0.99
C LYS A 75 -6.38 13.26 0.13
N SER A 76 -5.66 14.37 0.18
CA SER A 76 -4.33 14.49 -0.43
C SER A 76 -3.41 13.39 0.09
N LEU A 77 -2.82 12.63 -0.84
CA LEU A 77 -1.84 11.59 -0.54
C LEU A 77 -0.54 12.25 -0.10
N GLU A 78 -0.30 12.30 1.20
CA GLU A 78 0.95 12.82 1.77
C GLU A 78 1.77 11.67 2.35
N PHE A 79 2.93 11.40 1.76
CA PHE A 79 3.86 10.36 2.21
C PHE A 79 4.93 10.98 3.10
N THR A 80 4.81 10.77 4.41
CA THR A 80 5.66 11.44 5.40
C THR A 80 6.95 10.69 5.74
N CYS A 81 7.10 9.44 5.30
CA CYS A 81 8.24 8.60 5.69
C CYS A 81 9.32 8.56 4.62
N LYS A 82 10.58 8.46 5.08
CA LYS A 82 11.76 8.38 4.21
C LYS A 82 11.94 7.01 3.56
N LYS A 83 11.46 5.96 4.23
CA LYS A 83 11.59 4.59 3.76
C LYS A 83 10.44 3.74 4.26
N TYR A 84 9.82 3.01 3.35
CA TYR A 84 8.77 2.04 3.62
C TYR A 84 9.27 0.62 3.37
N ASN A 85 8.96 -0.27 4.30
CA ASN A 85 9.01 -1.71 4.10
C ASN A 85 7.72 -2.16 3.41
N ILE A 86 7.87 -3.14 2.51
CA ILE A 86 6.77 -3.69 1.72
C ILE A 86 6.50 -5.10 2.23
N THR A 87 5.26 -5.35 2.66
CA THR A 87 4.78 -6.68 3.06
C THR A 87 3.65 -7.07 2.14
N HIS A 88 3.78 -8.23 1.50
CA HIS A 88 2.74 -8.80 0.64
C HIS A 88 1.93 -9.83 1.41
N ILE A 89 0.60 -9.73 1.32
CA ILE A 89 -0.36 -10.60 2.00
C ILE A 89 -1.31 -11.15 0.94
N GLU A 90 -1.11 -12.40 0.54
CA GLU A 90 -1.97 -13.06 -0.44
C GLU A 90 -3.34 -13.41 0.14
N ASP A 91 -3.33 -13.99 1.34
CA ASP A 91 -4.54 -14.44 2.02
C ASP A 91 -4.96 -13.47 3.12
N LEU A 92 -5.96 -12.65 2.81
CA LEU A 92 -6.61 -11.77 3.78
C LEU A 92 -7.55 -12.53 4.73
N THR A 93 -7.97 -13.75 4.38
CA THR A 93 -8.94 -14.50 5.18
C THR A 93 -8.38 -14.89 6.55
N SER A 94 -7.08 -15.18 6.62
CA SER A 94 -6.32 -15.44 7.86
C SER A 94 -6.26 -14.25 8.84
N TYR A 95 -6.65 -13.04 8.40
CA TYR A 95 -6.66 -11.83 9.22
C TYR A 95 -8.06 -11.37 9.61
N ILE A 96 -9.10 -11.95 9.01
CA ILE A 96 -10.51 -11.56 9.20
C ILE A 96 -11.23 -12.50 10.17
N TYR A 97 -10.78 -13.76 10.30
CA TYR A 97 -11.30 -14.77 11.23
C TYR A 97 -10.33 -15.02 12.39
#